data_AF-A0A7S0LIS5-F1
#
_entry.id   AF-A0A7S0LIS5-F1
#
_cell.length_a   1.000
_cell.length_b   1.000
_cell.length_c   1.000
_cell.angle_alpha   90.00
_cell.angle_beta   90.00
_cell.angle_gamma   90.00
#
_symmetry.space_group_name_H-M   'P 1'
#
loop_
_entity.id
_entity.type
_entity.pdbx_description
1 polymer ?
#
loop_
_entity_poly.entity_id
_entity_poly.type
_entity_poly.pdbx_seq_one_letter_code
_entity_poly.pdbx_strand_id
1 'polypeptide(L)'
;VQASERPARSEYWLHKGIVVKVMNKKLREGKYYKQKGVVEKVVEADVAHVRMSTSADLIKVEQEDLETVIPSEGGRVLLVNGPHRGSRAKLLAINVDDFCVKVRIGSAEPFGAGRELDGVDYEDVCKLAE
;
A
#
# COMPACT_ATOMS: atom_id res chain seq x y z
N VAL A 1 23.62 -15.76 12.57
CA VAL A 1 22.63 -16.28 11.60
C VAL A 1 22.14 -15.09 10.78
N GLN A 2 22.55 -15.02 9.51
CA GLN A 2 22.14 -13.94 8.61
C GLN A 2 20.63 -14.06 8.38
N ALA A 3 19.87 -13.04 8.78
CA ALA A 3 18.47 -12.91 8.41
C ALA A 3 18.44 -12.81 6.89
N SER A 4 17.81 -13.79 6.24
CA SER A 4 17.63 -13.84 4.80
C SER A 4 16.97 -12.54 4.33
N GLU A 5 17.74 -11.73 3.61
CA GLU A 5 17.25 -10.54 2.93
C GLU A 5 16.15 -11.00 1.96
N ARG A 6 14.91 -10.54 2.19
CA ARG A 6 13.81 -10.76 1.25
C ARG A 6 14.22 -10.14 -0.10
N PRO A 7 13.82 -10.74 -1.24
CA PRO A 7 14.13 -10.17 -2.55
C PRO A 7 13.77 -8.68 -2.58
N ALA A 8 14.70 -7.86 -3.07
CA ALA A 8 14.69 -6.41 -2.88
C ALA A 8 13.42 -5.73 -3.39
N ARG A 9 12.76 -6.30 -4.41
CA ARG A 9 11.50 -5.79 -5.00
C ARG A 9 10.76 -6.96 -5.66
N SER A 10 9.43 -6.92 -5.65
CA SER A 10 8.59 -7.88 -6.38
C SER A 10 7.62 -7.14 -7.30
N GLU A 11 7.20 -7.81 -8.37
CA GLU A 11 6.30 -7.26 -9.41
C GLU A 11 4.90 -6.94 -8.87
N TYR A 12 4.51 -7.55 -7.75
CA TYR A 12 3.21 -7.37 -7.12
C TYR A 12 3.35 -6.73 -5.75
N TRP A 13 2.52 -5.75 -5.43
CA TRP A 13 2.48 -5.01 -4.16
C TRP A 13 1.13 -5.11 -3.46
N LEU A 14 0.12 -5.75 -4.06
CA LEU A 14 -1.20 -5.88 -3.41
C LEU A 14 -1.13 -6.66 -2.10
N HIS A 15 -1.77 -6.11 -1.07
CA HIS A 15 -1.96 -6.75 0.23
C HIS A 15 -3.40 -6.55 0.69
N LYS A 16 -3.95 -7.53 1.41
CA LYS A 16 -5.25 -7.36 2.08
C LYS A 16 -5.17 -6.28 3.15
N GLY A 17 -6.24 -5.49 3.27
CA GLY A 17 -6.40 -4.51 4.34
C GLY A 17 -5.68 -3.19 4.08
N ILE A 18 -5.27 -2.91 2.83
CA ILE A 18 -4.78 -1.59 2.42
C ILE A 18 -5.86 -0.82 1.67
N VAL A 19 -5.75 0.50 1.68
CA VAL A 19 -6.60 1.42 0.92
C VAL A 19 -5.93 1.74 -0.40
N VAL A 20 -6.60 1.45 -1.51
CA VAL A 20 -6.13 1.74 -2.87
C VAL A 20 -7.03 2.76 -3.55
N LYS A 21 -6.54 3.37 -4.61
CA LYS A 21 -7.28 4.31 -5.45
C LYS A 21 -7.35 3.78 -6.87
N VAL A 22 -8.55 3.73 -7.44
CA VAL A 22 -8.75 3.25 -8.82
C VAL A 22 -8.34 4.33 -9.81
N MET A 23 -7.46 3.99 -10.75
CA MET A 23 -6.92 4.90 -11.76
C MET A 23 -7.36 4.56 -13.19
N ASN A 24 -8.06 3.44 -13.38
CA ASN A 24 -8.64 3.08 -14.68
C ASN A 24 -9.85 3.98 -15.02
N LYS A 25 -9.73 4.76 -16.11
CA LYS A 25 -10.80 5.64 -16.62
C LYS A 25 -11.89 4.91 -17.42
N LYS A 26 -11.62 3.69 -17.86
CA LYS A 26 -12.51 2.89 -18.72
C LYS A 26 -13.26 1.83 -17.93
N LEU A 27 -12.74 1.42 -16.77
CA LEU A 27 -13.38 0.44 -15.90
C LEU A 27 -14.80 0.90 -15.53
N ARG A 28 -15.80 0.11 -15.96
CA ARG A 28 -17.23 0.42 -15.76
C ARG A 28 -17.57 1.86 -16.18
N GLU A 29 -17.11 2.25 -17.38
CA GLU A 29 -17.37 3.58 -17.95
C GLU A 29 -16.84 4.72 -17.06
N GLY A 30 -15.76 4.46 -16.32
CA GLY A 30 -15.13 5.45 -15.45
C GLY A 30 -15.83 5.63 -14.10
N LYS A 31 -16.86 4.83 -13.79
CA LYS A 31 -17.64 4.91 -12.54
C LYS A 31 -16.74 5.03 -11.30
N TYR A 32 -15.64 4.29 -11.24
CA TYR A 32 -14.76 4.23 -10.06
C TYR A 32 -13.50 5.09 -10.14
N TYR A 33 -13.28 5.81 -11.25
CA TYR A 33 -12.04 6.57 -11.44
C TYR A 33 -11.80 7.59 -10.31
N LYS A 34 -10.59 7.59 -9.76
CA LYS A 34 -10.13 8.36 -8.59
C LYS A 34 -10.85 8.07 -7.27
N GLN A 35 -11.75 7.09 -7.23
CA GLN A 35 -12.38 6.65 -5.99
C GLN A 35 -11.45 5.72 -5.21
N LYS A 36 -11.60 5.72 -3.88
CA LYS A 36 -10.85 4.87 -2.97
C LYS A 36 -11.66 3.62 -2.60
N GLY A 37 -10.95 2.54 -2.33
CA GLY A 37 -11.53 1.30 -1.82
C GLY A 37 -10.53 0.53 -0.97
N VAL A 38 -11.04 -0.46 -0.24
CA VAL A 38 -10.23 -1.34 0.62
C VAL A 38 -10.05 -2.68 -0.08
N VAL A 39 -8.81 -3.15 -0.13
CA VAL A 39 -8.51 -4.51 -0.62
C VAL A 39 -9.00 -5.53 0.42
N GLU A 40 -10.09 -6.23 0.10
CA GLU A 40 -10.65 -7.26 0.99
C GLU A 40 -9.97 -8.62 0.82
N LYS A 41 -9.54 -8.91 -0.41
CA LYS A 41 -8.91 -10.17 -0.77
C LYS A 41 -7.99 -9.95 -1.97
N VAL A 42 -6.79 -10.52 -1.90
CA VAL A 42 -5.91 -10.73 -3.05
C VAL A 42 -6.24 -12.12 -3.60
N VAL A 43 -6.69 -12.20 -4.85
CA VAL A 43 -7.16 -13.46 -5.47
C VAL A 43 -6.09 -14.10 -6.34
N GLU A 44 -5.24 -13.29 -6.93
CA GLU A 44 -4.04 -13.64 -7.69
C GLU A 44 -2.94 -12.66 -7.27
N ALA A 45 -1.67 -12.88 -7.62
CA ALA A 45 -0.56 -12.06 -7.10
C ALA A 45 -0.78 -10.55 -7.31
N ASP A 46 -1.35 -10.18 -8.45
CA ASP A 46 -1.59 -8.83 -8.95
C ASP A 46 -3.09 -8.51 -9.16
N VAL A 47 -4.00 -9.35 -8.67
CA VAL A 47 -5.46 -9.12 -8.80
C VAL A 47 -6.15 -9.18 -7.45
N ALA A 48 -7.02 -8.19 -7.17
CA ALA A 48 -7.71 -8.05 -5.90
C ALA A 48 -9.21 -7.84 -6.04
N HIS A 49 -9.94 -8.26 -5.00
CA HIS A 49 -11.28 -7.77 -4.69
C HIS A 49 -11.17 -6.52 -3.83
N VAL A 50 -11.67 -5.40 -4.36
CA VAL A 50 -11.68 -4.09 -3.72
C VAL A 50 -13.11 -3.68 -3.40
N ARG A 51 -13.38 -3.38 -2.13
CA ARG A 51 -14.65 -2.79 -1.70
C ARG A 51 -14.55 -1.27 -1.74
N MET A 52 -15.32 -0.64 -2.61
CA MET A 52 -15.31 0.81 -2.80
C MET A 52 -15.84 1.52 -1.55
N SER A 53 -15.11 2.52 -1.05
CA SER A 53 -15.45 3.17 0.22
C SER A 53 -16.75 3.97 0.16
N THR A 54 -17.09 4.54 -1.00
CA THR A 54 -18.29 5.38 -1.16
C THR A 54 -19.52 4.55 -1.52
N SER A 55 -19.42 3.67 -2.53
CA SER A 55 -20.58 2.92 -3.04
C SER A 55 -20.78 1.55 -2.40
N ALA A 56 -19.81 1.07 -1.61
CA ALA A 56 -19.73 -0.29 -1.09
C ALA A 56 -19.67 -1.40 -2.16
N ASP A 57 -19.59 -1.04 -3.45
CA ASP A 57 -19.44 -1.99 -4.56
C ASP A 57 -18.19 -2.85 -4.35
N LEU A 58 -18.31 -4.16 -4.61
CA LEU A 58 -17.18 -5.07 -4.65
C LEU A 58 -16.74 -5.27 -6.11
N ILE A 59 -15.51 -4.91 -6.43
CA ILE A 59 -14.96 -5.04 -7.79
C ILE A 59 -13.73 -5.95 -7.78
N LYS A 60 -13.57 -6.77 -8.84
CA LYS A 60 -12.30 -7.45 -9.15
C LYS A 60 -11.51 -6.56 -10.10
N VAL A 61 -10.28 -6.22 -9.74
CA VAL A 61 -9.44 -5.25 -10.46
C VAL A 61 -7.96 -5.63 -10.32
N GLU A 62 -7.21 -5.39 -11.38
CA GLU A 62 -5.77 -5.67 -11.46
C GLU A 62 -4.97 -4.53 -10.84
N GLN A 63 -3.75 -4.83 -10.41
CA GLN A 63 -2.86 -3.90 -9.75
C GLN A 63 -2.52 -2.68 -10.61
N GLU A 64 -2.35 -2.87 -11.93
CA GLU A 64 -2.02 -1.78 -12.88
C GLU A 64 -3.09 -0.68 -12.92
N ASP A 65 -4.32 -1.02 -12.53
CA ASP A 65 -5.45 -0.11 -12.47
C ASP A 65 -5.59 0.58 -11.12
N LEU A 66 -4.66 0.33 -10.19
CA LEU A 66 -4.67 0.81 -8.82
C LEU A 66 -3.43 1.64 -8.51
N GLU A 67 -3.60 2.59 -7.59
CA GLU A 67 -2.54 3.40 -7.01
C GLU A 67 -2.55 3.23 -5.49
N THR A 68 -1.36 3.22 -4.87
CA THR A 68 -1.23 3.25 -3.41
C THR A 68 -1.80 4.56 -2.85
N VAL A 69 -2.29 4.52 -1.61
CA VAL A 69 -2.80 5.73 -0.95
C VAL A 69 -1.87 6.09 0.20
N ILE A 70 -1.30 7.29 0.17
CA ILE A 70 -0.54 7.83 1.31
C ILE A 70 -1.52 8.51 2.27
N PRO A 71 -1.58 8.12 3.57
CA PRO A 71 -2.41 8.80 4.56
C PRO A 71 -1.79 10.15 4.97
N SER A 72 -2.48 10.91 5.82
CA SER A 72 -1.87 12.03 6.52
C SER A 72 -0.76 11.55 7.46
N GLU A 73 0.20 12.43 7.75
CA GLU A 73 1.26 12.19 8.74
C GLU A 73 0.67 11.70 10.07
N GLY A 74 1.37 10.77 10.71
CA GLY A 74 0.90 10.03 11.87
C GLY A 74 -0.03 8.85 11.54
N GLY A 75 -0.52 8.74 10.30
CA GLY A 75 -1.33 7.62 9.83
C GLY A 75 -0.60 6.28 9.80
N ARG A 76 -1.36 5.18 9.86
CA ARG A 76 -0.83 3.81 9.76
C ARG A 76 -0.71 3.38 8.31
N VAL A 77 0.41 2.76 7.98
CA VAL A 77 0.74 2.27 6.64
C VAL A 77 1.28 0.86 6.69
N LEU A 78 1.23 0.19 5.56
CA LEU A 78 1.91 -1.06 5.28
C LEU A 78 3.02 -0.78 4.26
N LEU A 79 4.21 -1.33 4.51
CA LEU A 79 5.25 -1.42 3.49
C LEU A 79 4.85 -2.52 2.52
N VAL A 80 4.47 -2.16 1.30
CA VAL A 80 3.88 -3.09 0.31
C VAL A 80 4.92 -3.66 -0.65
N ASN A 81 6.12 -3.07 -0.70
CA ASN A 81 7.26 -3.60 -1.43
C ASN A 81 8.57 -3.28 -0.69
N GLY A 82 9.70 -3.54 -1.35
CA GLY A 82 11.02 -3.24 -0.79
C GLY A 82 11.49 -4.24 0.28
N PRO A 83 12.67 -4.00 0.88
CA PRO A 83 13.30 -4.91 1.86
C PRO A 83 12.46 -5.18 3.11
N HIS A 84 11.59 -4.23 3.46
CA HIS A 84 10.75 -4.27 4.66
C HIS A 84 9.29 -4.61 4.32
N ARG A 85 9.01 -5.12 3.13
CA ARG A 85 7.68 -5.53 2.68
C ARG A 85 6.94 -6.38 3.73
N GLY A 86 5.66 -6.10 3.91
CA GLY A 86 4.76 -6.74 4.87
C GLY A 86 4.82 -6.12 6.27
N SER A 87 5.74 -5.19 6.53
CA SER A 87 5.86 -4.56 7.84
C SER A 87 4.87 -3.42 8.01
N ARG A 88 4.21 -3.36 9.17
CA ARG A 88 3.38 -2.21 9.54
C ARG A 88 4.25 -1.08 10.06
N ALA A 89 3.90 0.15 9.66
CA ALA A 89 4.64 1.34 10.05
C ALA A 89 3.71 2.53 10.32
N LYS A 90 4.27 3.55 10.95
CA LYS A 90 3.64 4.87 11.12
C LYS A 90 4.30 5.86 10.16
N LEU A 91 3.50 6.60 9.41
CA LEU A 91 3.97 7.68 8.56
C LEU A 91 4.45 8.84 9.44
N LEU A 92 5.68 9.31 9.23
CA LEU A 92 6.28 10.40 10.01
C LEU A 92 6.29 11.71 9.23
N ALA A 93 6.67 11.67 7.96
CA ALA A 93 6.73 12.85 7.10
C ALA A 93 6.48 12.46 5.64
N ILE A 94 6.00 13.43 4.86
CA ILE A 94 5.78 13.28 3.41
C ILE A 94 6.69 14.27 2.68
N ASN A 95 7.51 13.77 1.75
CA ASN A 95 8.27 14.60 0.83
C ASN A 95 7.63 14.53 -0.56
N VAL A 96 6.89 15.58 -0.91
CA VAL A 96 6.15 15.66 -2.16
C VAL A 96 7.04 15.91 -3.37
N ASP A 97 8.18 16.57 -3.18
CA ASP A 97 9.11 16.92 -4.27
C ASP A 97 9.84 15.68 -4.77
N ASP A 98 10.18 14.77 -3.85
CA ASP A 98 10.88 13.52 -4.13
C ASP A 98 9.96 12.28 -4.20
N PHE A 99 8.63 12.46 -4.12
CA PHE A 99 7.63 11.38 -4.16
C PHE A 99 7.90 10.23 -3.16
N CYS A 100 8.41 10.57 -1.98
CA CYS A 100 8.79 9.61 -0.97
C CYS A 100 8.31 10.00 0.44
N VAL A 101 8.39 9.06 1.37
CA VAL A 101 7.96 9.24 2.75
C VAL A 101 9.03 8.82 3.74
N LYS A 102 8.95 9.41 4.93
CA LYS A 102 9.63 8.91 6.12
C LYS A 102 8.65 8.12 6.97
N VAL A 103 9.03 6.91 7.39
CA VAL A 103 8.19 6.02 8.20
C VAL A 103 8.95 5.45 9.39
N ARG A 104 8.23 5.05 10.44
CA ARG A 104 8.78 4.26 11.56
C ARG A 104 8.11 2.90 11.60
N ILE A 105 8.90 1.83 11.47
CA ILE A 105 8.42 0.46 11.59
C ILE A 105 7.91 0.22 13.02
N GLY A 106 6.77 -0.46 13.14
CA GLY A 106 6.16 -0.78 14.43
C GLY A 106 7.09 -1.63 15.31
N SER A 107 7.09 -1.40 16.62
CA SER A 107 7.95 -2.14 17.56
C SER A 107 7.62 -3.64 17.66
N ALA A 108 6.43 -4.05 17.24
CA ALA A 108 6.00 -5.44 17.21
C ALA A 108 6.39 -6.19 15.91
N GLU A 109 6.97 -5.50 14.93
CA GLU A 109 7.33 -6.11 13.66
C GLU A 109 8.62 -6.94 13.81
N PRO A 110 8.68 -8.16 13.25
CA PRO A 110 9.81 -9.06 13.44
C PRO A 110 11.11 -8.58 12.75
N PHE A 111 11.02 -7.66 11.78
CA PHE A 111 12.15 -7.14 11.03
C PHE A 111 12.18 -5.61 11.10
N GLY A 112 13.29 -5.04 11.58
CA GLY A 112 13.45 -3.59 11.64
C GLY A 112 12.57 -2.89 12.69
N ALA A 113 12.15 -3.59 13.76
CA ALA A 113 11.33 -3.03 14.84
C ALA A 113 11.84 -1.66 15.33
N GLY A 114 10.96 -0.65 15.32
CA GLY A 114 11.28 0.70 15.79
C GLY A 114 12.22 1.51 14.89
N ARG A 115 12.76 0.92 13.82
CA ARG A 115 13.65 1.60 12.87
C ARG A 115 12.87 2.67 12.10
N GLU A 116 13.52 3.81 11.89
CA GLU A 116 13.06 4.81 10.93
C GLU A 116 13.67 4.54 9.57
N LEU A 117 12.83 4.59 8.54
CA LEU A 117 13.23 4.56 7.15
C LEU A 117 12.91 5.92 6.55
N ASP A 118 13.90 6.50 5.88
CA ASP A 118 13.77 7.75 5.14
C ASP A 118 13.86 7.46 3.64
N GLY A 119 13.17 8.26 2.83
CA GLY A 119 13.16 8.10 1.38
C GLY A 119 12.45 6.84 0.87
N VAL A 120 11.38 6.37 1.52
CA VAL A 120 10.60 5.23 1.01
C VAL A 120 9.62 5.72 -0.06
N ASP A 121 9.71 5.18 -1.29
CA ASP A 121 8.86 5.59 -2.42
C ASP A 121 7.36 5.42 -2.13
N TYR A 122 6.52 6.28 -2.72
CA TYR A 122 5.05 6.17 -2.60
C TYR A 122 4.51 4.83 -3.10
N GLU A 123 5.14 4.22 -4.11
CA GLU A 123 4.73 2.91 -4.65
C GLU A 123 4.96 1.77 -3.64
N ASP A 124 5.84 1.96 -2.66
CA ASP A 124 6.26 0.95 -1.69
C ASP A 124 5.54 1.10 -0.34
N VAL A 125 4.69 2.12 -0.19
CA VAL A 125 3.96 2.41 1.05
C VAL A 125 2.47 2.64 0.77
N CYS A 126 1.60 1.97 1.53
CA CYS A 126 0.16 2.12 1.35
C CYS A 126 -0.58 2.24 2.68
N LYS A 127 -1.60 3.10 2.74
CA LYS A 127 -2.47 3.30 3.89
C LYS A 127 -3.12 1.98 4.31
N LEU A 128 -3.07 1.68 5.61
CA LEU A 128 -3.85 0.59 6.18
C LEU A 128 -5.32 1.02 6.36
N ALA A 129 -6.24 0.11 6.01
CA ALA A 129 -7.64 0.22 6.40
C ALA A 129 -7.76 -0.17 7.88
N GLU A 130 -8.36 0.71 8.68
CA GLU A 130 -8.67 0.48 10.09
C GLU A 130 -10.05 -0.16 10.23
#